data_AF-A0A8X6G160-F1
#
_entry.id   AF-A0A8X6G160-F1
#
_cell.length_a   1.000
_cell.length_b   1.000
_cell.length_c   1.000
_cell.angle_alpha   90.00
_cell.angle_beta   90.00
_cell.angle_gamma   90.00
#
_symmetry.space_group_name_H-M   'P 1'
#
loop_
_entity.id
_entity.type
_entity.pdbx_description
1 polymer ?
#
loop_
_entity_poly.entity_id
_entity_poly.type
_entity_poly.pdbx_seq_one_letter_code
_entity_poly.pdbx_strand_id
1 'polypeptide(L)'
;MGPLKSKELSESLKCIVKNIQRTSFSNEIQYLEKGIPLPNSCKLLNLHPFLDDNGLLRVRGLTVKKLPHPKESETSHDNSLQL
;
A
#
# COMPACT_ATOMS: atom_id res chain seq x y z
N MET A 1 31.07 -20.29 2.34
CA MET A 1 30.19 -19.11 2.47
C MET A 1 29.21 -19.15 1.31
N GLY A 2 27.94 -19.52 1.57
CA GLY A 2 26.91 -19.57 0.52
C GLY A 2 26.36 -18.18 0.21
N PRO A 3 25.77 -17.96 -0.97
CA PRO A 3 25.22 -16.65 -1.32
C PRO A 3 24.12 -16.27 -0.33
N LEU A 4 24.16 -15.04 0.19
CA LEU A 4 23.07 -14.44 0.97
C LEU A 4 21.77 -14.70 0.22
N LYS A 5 20.92 -15.55 0.80
CA LYS A 5 19.69 -15.95 0.12
C LYS A 5 18.83 -14.70 0.05
N SER A 6 18.24 -14.39 -1.10
CA SER A 6 17.40 -13.20 -1.32
C SER A 6 16.39 -12.93 -0.18
N LYS A 7 15.95 -13.99 0.51
CA LYS A 7 15.11 -13.92 1.70
C LYS A 7 15.78 -13.20 2.88
N GLU A 8 17.02 -13.52 3.23
CA GLU A 8 17.75 -12.92 4.35
C GLU A 8 17.93 -11.41 4.16
N LEU A 9 18.23 -10.98 2.93
CA LEU A 9 18.31 -9.56 2.58
C LEU A 9 16.95 -8.86 2.70
N SER A 10 15.88 -9.49 2.20
CA SER A 10 14.52 -8.96 2.33
C SER A 10 14.10 -8.80 3.79
N GLU A 11 14.33 -9.82 4.64
CA GLU A 11 14.00 -9.75 6.06
C GLU A 11 14.85 -8.71 6.80
N SER A 12 16.14 -8.60 6.47
CA SER A 12 17.03 -7.57 7.02
C SER A 12 16.54 -6.17 6.66
N LEU A 13 16.13 -5.96 5.40
CA LEU A 13 15.56 -4.70 4.95
C LEU A 13 14.27 -4.36 5.70
N LYS A 14 13.34 -5.32 5.84
CA LYS A 14 12.11 -5.13 6.62
C LYS A 14 12.42 -4.72 8.06
N CYS A 15 13.41 -5.37 8.69
CA CYS A 15 13.84 -5.04 10.04
C CYS A 15 14.32 -3.59 10.16
N ILE A 16 15.18 -3.16 9.23
CA ILE A 16 15.69 -1.78 9.18
C ILE A 16 14.55 -0.78 9.00
N VAL A 17 13.67 -1.01 8.03
CA VAL A 17 12.53 -0.13 7.76
C VAL A 17 11.61 -0.04 8.98
N LYS A 18 11.28 -1.18 9.60
CA LYS A 18 10.45 -1.24 10.81
C LYS A 18 11.05 -0.42 11.95
N ASN A 19 12.36 -0.51 12.14
CA ASN A 19 13.05 0.23 13.19
C ASN A 19 12.97 1.75 12.95
N ILE A 20 13.25 2.21 11.74
CA ILE A 20 13.18 3.63 11.36
C ILE A 20 11.74 4.15 11.49
N GLN A 21 10.75 3.36 11.06
CA GLN A 21 9.35 3.74 11.19
C GLN A 21 8.94 3.88 12.66
N ARG A 22 9.33 2.94 13.52
CA ARG A 22 9.05 3.00 14.97
C ARG A 22 9.67 4.20 15.66
N THR A 23 10.84 4.65 15.23
CA THR A 23 11.46 5.84 15.81
C THR A 23 10.85 7.14 15.28
N SER A 24 10.44 7.17 14.01
CA SER A 24 9.94 8.39 13.34
C SER A 24 8.43 8.61 13.52
N PHE A 25 7.65 7.53 13.66
CA PHE A 25 6.19 7.53 13.74
C PHE A 25 5.70 6.73 14.96
N SER A 26 6.42 6.84 16.08
CA SER A 26 6.18 6.06 17.30
C SER A 26 4.74 6.18 17.79
N ASN A 27 4.20 7.41 17.83
CA ASN A 27 2.85 7.68 18.26
C ASN A 27 1.84 7.04 17.30
N GLU A 28 2.00 7.28 16.00
CA GLU A 28 1.10 6.78 14.97
C GLU A 28 1.03 5.25 14.97
N ILE A 29 2.18 4.60 15.09
CA ILE A 29 2.27 3.14 15.20
C ILE A 29 1.58 2.68 16.48
N GLN A 30 1.77 3.36 17.61
CA GLN A 30 1.08 3.00 18.86
C GLN A 30 -0.45 3.12 18.75
N TYR A 31 -0.98 4.13 18.05
CA TYR A 31 -2.42 4.25 17.79
C TYR A 31 -2.92 3.07 16.94
N LEU A 32 -2.20 2.74 15.87
CA LEU A 32 -2.55 1.64 14.97
C LEU A 32 -2.45 0.27 15.65
N GLU A 33 -1.42 0.03 16.48
CA GLU A 33 -1.28 -1.19 17.29
C GLU A 33 -2.44 -1.35 18.28
N LYS A 34 -2.99 -0.25 18.80
CA LYS A 34 -4.16 -0.25 19.70
C LYS A 34 -5.50 -0.31 18.96
N GLY A 35 -5.50 -0.22 17.63
CA GLY A 35 -6.73 -0.12 16.83
C GLY A 35 -7.50 1.18 17.06
N ILE A 36 -6.83 2.24 17.51
CA ILE A 36 -7.42 3.55 17.79
C ILE A 36 -7.18 4.47 16.59
N PRO A 37 -8.16 5.33 16.21
CA PRO A 37 -7.95 6.33 15.16
C PRO A 37 -6.79 7.27 15.47
N LEU A 38 -6.06 7.65 14.43
CA LEU A 38 -5.02 8.67 14.53
C LEU A 38 -5.60 10.05 14.84
N PRO A 39 -4.84 10.92 15.53
CA PRO A 39 -5.28 12.29 15.78
C PRO A 39 -5.42 13.06 14.46
N ASN A 40 -6.38 13.99 14.40
CA ASN A 40 -6.65 14.83 13.22
C ASN A 40 -5.46 15.69 12.77
N SER A 41 -4.51 15.95 13.67
CA SER A 41 -3.25 16.65 13.37
C SER A 41 -2.22 15.79 12.64
N CYS A 42 -2.42 14.46 12.58
CA CYS A 42 -1.49 13.56 11.93
C CYS A 42 -1.59 13.68 10.41
N LYS A 43 -0.48 14.06 9.76
CA LYS A 43 -0.38 14.18 8.30
C LYS A 43 -0.67 12.87 7.56
N LEU A 44 -0.42 11.73 8.23
CA LEU A 44 -0.68 10.42 7.64
C LEU A 44 -2.16 10.06 7.62
N LEU A 45 -3.02 10.69 8.43
CA LEU A 45 -4.44 10.33 8.55
C LEU A 45 -5.14 10.30 7.18
N ASN A 46 -4.87 11.29 6.33
CA ASN A 46 -5.45 11.41 4.98
C ASN A 46 -4.95 10.34 4.00
N LEU A 47 -3.85 9.64 4.34
CA LEU A 47 -3.28 8.55 3.54
C LEU A 47 -3.77 7.17 4.02
N HIS A 48 -4.76 7.15 4.93
CA HIS A 48 -5.33 5.93 5.51
C HIS A 48 -4.25 4.92 5.92
N PRO A 49 -3.43 5.26 6.93
CA PRO A 49 -2.29 4.46 7.30
C PRO A 49 -2.75 3.22 8.07
N PHE A 50 -2.04 2.11 7.89
CA PHE A 50 -2.31 0.83 8.54
C PHE A 50 -1.00 0.06 8.75
N LEU A 51 -1.01 -0.89 9.68
CA LEU A 51 0.08 -1.85 9.84
C LEU A 51 -0.19 -3.08 8.97
N ASP A 52 0.80 -3.51 8.21
CA ASP A 52 0.72 -4.77 7.46
C ASP A 52 1.02 -5.99 8.34
N ASP A 53 0.95 -7.19 7.75
CA ASP A 53 1.23 -8.45 8.46
C ASP A 53 2.65 -8.56 9.03
N ASN A 54 3.60 -7.74 8.54
CA ASN A 54 4.96 -7.66 9.07
C ASN A 54 5.10 -6.58 10.16
N GLY A 55 4.03 -5.85 10.46
CA GLY A 55 4.01 -4.70 11.37
C GLY A 55 4.76 -3.49 10.82
N LEU A 56 4.79 -3.32 9.49
CA LEU A 56 5.29 -2.12 8.83
C LEU A 56 4.16 -1.12 8.63
N LEU A 57 4.45 0.15 8.87
CA LEU A 57 3.53 1.24 8.58
C LEU A 57 3.40 1.41 7.06
N ARG A 58 2.19 1.20 6.55
CA ARG A 58 1.81 1.38 5.16
C ARG A 58 0.72 2.44 5.05
N VAL A 59 0.59 3.00 3.86
CA VAL A 59 -0.48 3.93 3.49
C VAL A 59 -1.23 3.39 2.28
N ARG A 60 -2.55 3.60 2.22
CA ARG A 60 -3.29 3.35 0.98
C ARG A 60 -3.00 4.52 0.04
N GLY A 61 -2.48 4.23 -1.14
CA GLY A 61 -2.12 5.26 -2.11
C GLY A 61 -3.32 6.17 -2.42
N LEU A 62 -3.07 7.47 -2.55
CA LEU A 62 -4.01 8.36 -3.24
C LEU A 62 -3.86 8.08 -4.73
N THR A 63 -4.74 7.26 -5.31
CA THR A 63 -4.93 7.37 -6.76
C THR A 63 -5.48 8.78 -6.98
N VAL A 64 -4.62 9.70 -7.43
CA VAL A 64 -5.05 10.98 -7.96
C VAL A 64 -6.13 10.67 -8.99
N LYS A 65 -7.39 10.94 -8.64
CA LYS A 65 -8.52 10.79 -9.54
C LYS A 65 -8.32 11.74 -10.72
N LYS A 66 -7.81 11.20 -11.82
CA LYS A 66 -8.19 11.40 -13.23
C LYS A 66 -7.02 11.02 -14.12
N LEU A 67 -6.97 9.76 -14.55
CA LEU A 67 -6.68 9.51 -15.96
C LEU A 67 -8.02 9.16 -16.61
N PRO A 68 -8.54 9.95 -17.57
CA PRO A 68 -9.64 9.49 -18.41
C PRO A 68 -9.11 8.31 -19.23
N HIS A 69 -9.76 7.15 -19.08
CA HIS A 69 -9.50 6.01 -19.95
C HIS A 69 -9.82 6.38 -21.42
N PRO A 70 -9.03 5.94 -22.41
CA PRO A 70 -9.44 5.99 -23.81
C PRO A 70 -10.70 5.13 -23.95
N LYS A 71 -11.73 5.65 -24.62
CA LYS A 71 -12.90 4.85 -24.98
C LYS A 71 -12.43 3.78 -25.97
N GLU A 72 -12.44 2.52 -25.56
CA GLU A 72 -12.34 1.41 -26.50
C GLU A 72 -13.57 1.47 -27.42
N SER A 73 -13.30 1.51 -28.72
CA SER A 73 -14.27 1.53 -29.80
C SER A 73 -15.21 0.33 -29.71
N GLU A 74 -16.51 0.60 -29.65
CA GLU A 74 -17.56 -0.37 -29.99
C GLU A 74 -17.29 -0.91 -31.41
N THR A 75 -16.77 -2.13 -31.50
CA THR A 75 -16.76 -2.89 -32.75
C THR A 75 -18.09 -3.61 -32.86
N SER A 76 -18.94 -3.07 -33.74
CA SER A 76 -20.14 -3.70 -34.24
C SER A 76 -19.78 -5.02 -34.91
N HIS A 77 -20.20 -6.14 -34.32
CA HIS A 77 -20.30 -7.42 -35.01
C HIS A 77 -21.79 -7.78 -35.09
N ASP A 78 -22.41 -7.31 -36.16
CA ASP A 78 -23.73 -7.74 -36.59
C ASP A 78 -23.59 -9.15 -37.20
N ASN A 79 -23.88 -10.18 -36.40
CA ASN A 79 -23.90 -11.57 -36.85
C ASN A 79 -25.16 -11.82 -37.66
N SER A 80 -25.11 -11.52 -38.96
CA SER A 80 -26.02 -12.08 -39.94
C SER A 80 -25.70 -13.55 -40.18
N LEU A 81 -26.55 -14.46 -39.67
CA LEU A 81 -26.94 -15.73 -40.28
C LEU A 81 -27.87 -16.48 -39.31
N GLN A 82 -29.18 -16.45 -39.57
CA GLN A 82 -30.08 -17.55 -39.26
C GLN A 82 -30.91 -17.88 -40.50
N LEU A 83 -31.14 -19.20 -40.66
CA LEU A 83 -31.53 -19.96 -41.84
C LEU A 83 -32.72 -19.43 -42.66
#